data_AF-W6UK05-F1
#
_entry.id   AF-W6UK05-F1
#
_cell.length_a   1.000
_cell.length_b   1.000
_cell.length_c   1.000
_cell.angle_alpha   90.00
_cell.angle_beta   90.00
_cell.angle_gamma   90.00
#
_symmetry.space_group_name_H-M   'P 1'
#
loop_
_entity.id
_entity.type
_entity.pdbx_description
1 polymer ?
#
loop_
_entity_poly.entity_id
_entity_poly.type
_entity_poly.pdbx_seq_one_letter_code
_entity_poly.pdbx_strand_id
1 'polypeptide(L)'
;MWALTLLLLTSAQSLGEDVQVFIEEEHHEVILHWISALERKGWPKADLIHIDGHSDMDYPELVNSLPVGHVPNSPSQISAMMQRNDQFIQAAIVGNLIRSVYIILPTWTSNESVAFNASIGKTSKNFTNRHQLCLCFTDQNSNKNETCQTRSLGSEDTELQILPHLCTPRISSYRHVELNSYTAVRGTLQRMLQKQDPATLIIDIDEDFFGVQLPASSLLQNDCDLIDLFEISNTFHSIFCPPVSMTGAEELEIDSWFQQTIKSFAMAGCFSPTVCLDMYYNSSLPICCRNKALKAISETGICLEAASRTFQTKPKIGLCLGHNLPGASVVPEFVPSYKNIVGLARNMTRILNATLARRPIVITIARSSRDGYVVRKLQPMIELAIKMVLKRVFNLTDANFHYSDYLAGGKIGWVDRYRETIKI
;
A
#
# COMPACT_ATOMS: atom_id res chain seq x y z
N MET A 1 31.77 19.06 -39.86
CA MET A 1 31.05 17.90 -39.30
C MET A 1 29.78 18.37 -38.61
N TRP A 2 28.95 19.09 -39.37
CA TRP A 2 27.71 19.75 -38.97
C TRP A 2 26.71 19.43 -40.08
N ALA A 3 26.13 18.22 -40.08
CA ALA A 3 25.13 17.81 -41.08
C ALA A 3 24.42 16.49 -40.74
N LEU A 4 24.21 16.15 -39.46
CA LEU A 4 23.49 14.91 -39.09
C LEU A 4 22.63 15.06 -37.83
N THR A 5 22.07 16.25 -37.63
CA THR A 5 21.20 16.58 -36.49
C THR A 5 19.79 17.00 -36.93
N LEU A 6 19.43 16.79 -38.20
CA LEU A 6 18.22 17.38 -38.76
C LEU A 6 17.45 16.42 -39.68
N LEU A 7 17.06 15.24 -39.16
CA LEU A 7 16.09 14.39 -39.87
C LEU A 7 15.44 13.30 -38.98
N LEU A 8 15.11 13.59 -37.72
CA LEU A 8 14.27 12.71 -36.87
C LEU A 8 13.41 13.45 -35.82
N LEU A 9 13.08 14.74 -36.03
CA LEU A 9 12.24 15.51 -35.11
C LEU A 9 11.11 16.26 -35.83
N THR A 10 10.27 15.52 -36.54
CA THR A 10 8.91 15.99 -36.90
C THR A 10 7.93 14.82 -36.83
N SER A 11 7.81 14.20 -35.66
CA SER A 11 6.48 13.78 -35.22
C SER A 11 6.01 14.86 -34.26
N ALA A 12 4.88 15.48 -34.58
CA ALA A 12 4.18 16.32 -33.63
C ALA A 12 3.90 15.47 -32.39
N GLN A 13 4.70 15.63 -31.34
CA GLN A 13 4.28 15.28 -29.99
C GLN A 13 3.04 16.16 -29.77
N SER A 14 1.86 15.54 -29.79
CA SER A 14 0.72 16.18 -29.15
C SER A 14 1.20 16.54 -27.75
N LEU A 15 0.98 17.78 -27.32
CA LEU A 15 1.10 18.18 -25.92
C LEU A 15 0.05 17.40 -25.11
N GLY A 16 0.23 16.09 -24.97
CA GLY A 16 -0.45 15.31 -23.97
C GLY A 16 0.17 15.72 -22.64
N GLU A 17 -0.68 16.08 -21.68
CA GLU A 17 -0.27 16.37 -20.31
C GLU A 17 0.75 15.33 -19.84
N ASP A 18 1.84 15.81 -19.24
CA ASP A 18 2.86 14.93 -18.71
C ASP A 18 2.29 14.09 -17.57
N VAL A 19 2.54 12.78 -17.63
CA VAL A 19 2.12 11.83 -16.60
C VAL A 19 2.85 12.17 -15.30
N GLN A 20 2.08 12.37 -14.24
CA GLN A 20 2.59 12.63 -12.91
C GLN A 20 2.63 11.33 -12.11
N VAL A 21 3.69 11.15 -11.31
CA VAL A 21 3.91 10.02 -10.43
C VAL A 21 3.90 10.53 -8.99
N PHE A 22 3.03 9.99 -8.15
CA PHE A 22 2.95 10.35 -6.73
C PHE A 22 3.40 9.16 -5.87
N ILE A 23 4.31 9.42 -4.93
CA ILE A 23 4.87 8.42 -4.02
C ILE A 23 4.32 8.70 -2.63
N GLU A 24 3.56 7.74 -2.11
CA GLU A 24 2.86 7.77 -0.84
C GLU A 24 3.40 6.71 0.13
N GLU A 25 3.13 6.89 1.42
CA GLU A 25 3.56 5.93 2.44
C GLU A 25 2.52 4.85 2.61
N GLU A 26 1.31 5.25 3.00
CA GLU A 26 0.19 4.36 3.13
C GLU A 26 -0.50 4.24 1.78
N HIS A 27 -0.87 3.02 1.44
CA HIS A 27 -1.45 2.72 0.15
C HIS A 27 -2.76 3.44 -0.11
N HIS A 28 -3.61 3.57 0.90
CA HIS A 28 -4.90 4.25 0.75
C HIS A 28 -4.80 5.75 0.41
N GLU A 29 -3.65 6.37 0.65
CA GLU A 29 -3.44 7.80 0.42
C GLU A 29 -3.40 8.17 -1.06
N VAL A 30 -3.12 7.18 -1.93
CA VAL A 30 -3.07 7.34 -3.39
C VAL A 30 -4.41 7.81 -3.98
N ILE A 31 -5.53 7.57 -3.27
CA ILE A 31 -6.88 7.89 -3.73
C ILE A 31 -7.08 9.39 -3.98
N LEU A 32 -6.35 10.25 -3.26
CA LEU A 32 -6.36 11.70 -3.46
C LEU A 32 -5.92 12.06 -4.88
N HIS A 33 -4.89 11.39 -5.38
CA HIS A 33 -4.33 11.62 -6.71
C HIS A 33 -5.23 11.07 -7.80
N TRP A 34 -5.89 9.94 -7.54
CA TRP A 34 -6.87 9.35 -8.45
C TRP A 34 -8.07 10.29 -8.63
N ILE A 35 -8.65 10.76 -7.52
CA ILE A 35 -9.77 11.70 -7.50
C ILE A 35 -9.40 12.98 -8.25
N SER A 36 -8.26 13.59 -7.92
CA SER A 36 -7.79 14.81 -8.57
C SER A 36 -7.59 14.64 -10.09
N ALA A 37 -7.04 13.50 -10.52
CA ALA A 37 -6.80 13.23 -11.93
C ALA A 37 -8.11 12.95 -12.70
N LEU A 38 -9.07 12.26 -12.09
CA LEU A 38 -10.40 12.01 -12.67
C LEU A 38 -11.25 13.28 -12.74
N GLU A 39 -11.22 14.11 -11.70
CA GLU A 39 -11.92 15.39 -11.66
C GLU A 39 -11.52 16.29 -12.84
N ARG A 40 -10.21 16.42 -13.10
CA ARG A 40 -9.68 17.19 -14.24
C ARG A 40 -10.16 16.68 -15.60
N LYS A 41 -10.60 15.42 -15.69
CA LYS A 41 -11.15 14.79 -16.91
C LYS A 41 -12.68 14.77 -16.94
N GLY A 42 -13.35 15.37 -15.96
CA GLY A 42 -14.82 15.39 -15.88
C GLY A 42 -15.43 14.10 -15.33
N TRP A 43 -14.73 13.44 -14.39
CA TRP A 43 -15.19 12.23 -13.69
C TRP A 43 -15.50 11.00 -14.57
N PRO A 44 -14.69 10.66 -15.59
CA PRO A 44 -14.85 9.38 -16.26
C PRO A 44 -14.54 8.25 -15.29
N LYS A 45 -15.20 7.08 -15.41
CA LYS A 45 -14.72 5.89 -14.73
C LYS A 45 -13.39 5.43 -15.33
N ALA A 46 -12.44 5.06 -14.49
CA ALA A 46 -11.14 4.54 -14.92
C ALA A 46 -11.09 3.01 -14.92
N ASP A 47 -10.19 2.48 -15.73
CA ASP A 47 -9.58 1.19 -15.45
C ASP A 47 -8.37 1.40 -14.54
N LEU A 48 -8.27 0.58 -13.52
CA LEU A 48 -7.14 0.53 -12.60
C LEU A 48 -6.26 -0.67 -12.95
N ILE A 49 -4.98 -0.44 -13.17
CA ILE A 49 -3.96 -1.49 -13.12
C ILE A 49 -3.23 -1.34 -11.80
N HIS A 50 -3.35 -2.35 -10.96
CA HIS A 50 -2.81 -2.37 -9.62
C HIS A 50 -1.75 -3.48 -9.55
N ILE A 51 -0.49 -3.12 -9.26
CA ILE A 51 0.66 -4.04 -9.28
C ILE A 51 1.18 -4.17 -7.86
N ASP A 52 0.94 -5.33 -7.25
CA ASP A 52 1.00 -5.48 -5.79
C ASP A 52 1.25 -6.94 -5.39
N GLY A 53 1.78 -7.20 -4.18
CA GLY A 53 1.77 -8.51 -3.54
C GLY A 53 0.37 -9.02 -3.16
N HIS A 54 -0.60 -8.12 -3.02
CA HIS A 54 -1.95 -8.30 -2.48
C HIS A 54 -3.02 -7.81 -3.44
N SER A 55 -4.28 -7.92 -3.03
CA SER A 55 -5.41 -7.42 -3.81
C SER A 55 -5.89 -6.03 -3.37
N ASP A 56 -5.75 -5.70 -2.09
CA ASP A 56 -6.25 -4.48 -1.43
C ASP A 56 -7.71 -4.16 -1.72
N MET A 57 -8.52 -5.23 -1.74
CA MET A 57 -9.94 -5.21 -2.06
C MET A 57 -10.86 -5.68 -0.91
N ASP A 58 -10.42 -5.51 0.34
CA ASP A 58 -11.23 -5.72 1.54
C ASP A 58 -12.36 -4.66 1.66
N TYR A 59 -13.38 -4.94 2.48
CA TYR A 59 -14.60 -4.13 2.57
C TYR A 59 -14.38 -2.85 3.40
N PRO A 60 -14.59 -1.65 2.83
CA PRO A 60 -14.63 -0.43 3.63
C PRO A 60 -15.89 -0.42 4.52
N GLU A 61 -15.78 0.22 5.67
CA GLU A 61 -16.94 0.45 6.53
C GLU A 61 -17.91 1.44 5.87
N LEU A 62 -19.21 1.12 5.94
CA LEU A 62 -20.28 2.01 5.51
C LEU A 62 -20.52 3.14 6.53
N VAL A 63 -19.62 4.11 6.56
CA VAL A 63 -19.76 5.35 7.32
C VAL A 63 -20.61 6.39 6.57
N ASN A 64 -21.24 7.32 7.29
CA ASN A 64 -22.14 8.32 6.70
C ASN A 64 -21.48 9.19 5.63
N SER A 65 -20.17 9.40 5.72
CA SER A 65 -19.39 10.19 4.77
C SER A 65 -18.84 9.37 3.60
N LEU A 66 -19.01 8.05 3.52
CA LEU A 66 -18.54 7.30 2.36
C LEU A 66 -19.43 7.62 1.14
N PRO A 67 -18.87 8.02 -0.02
CA PRO A 67 -19.65 8.38 -1.20
C PRO A 67 -20.18 7.11 -1.90
N VAL A 68 -21.38 6.66 -1.54
CA VAL A 68 -21.94 5.39 -2.05
C VAL A 68 -22.72 5.63 -3.34
N GLY A 69 -22.17 5.18 -4.47
CA GLY A 69 -22.83 5.22 -5.79
C GLY A 69 -22.70 6.55 -6.52
N HIS A 70 -21.88 7.48 -6.02
CA HIS A 70 -21.59 8.76 -6.66
C HIS A 70 -20.14 9.16 -6.40
N VAL A 71 -19.61 10.08 -7.21
CA VAL A 71 -18.25 10.61 -7.00
C VAL A 71 -18.18 11.47 -5.72
N PRO A 72 -17.04 11.50 -5.01
CA PRO A 72 -16.89 12.34 -3.83
C PRO A 72 -17.05 13.83 -4.19
N ASN A 73 -17.72 14.59 -3.33
CA ASN A 73 -18.01 16.01 -3.55
C ASN A 73 -17.58 16.91 -2.38
N SER A 74 -16.89 16.35 -1.37
CA SER A 74 -16.41 17.08 -0.21
C SER A 74 -15.17 16.42 0.40
N PRO A 75 -14.32 17.19 1.11
CA PRO A 75 -13.13 16.65 1.77
C PRO A 75 -13.43 15.51 2.76
N SER A 76 -14.57 15.56 3.45
CA SER A 76 -14.98 14.50 4.37
C SER A 76 -15.30 13.19 3.65
N GLN A 77 -15.86 13.25 2.44
CA GLN A 77 -16.11 12.06 1.62
C GLN A 77 -14.81 11.48 1.07
N ILE A 78 -13.90 12.33 0.62
CA ILE A 78 -12.57 11.91 0.18
C ILE A 78 -11.83 11.23 1.35
N SER A 79 -11.85 11.86 2.52
CA SER A 79 -11.27 11.28 3.74
C SER A 79 -11.92 9.95 4.09
N ALA A 80 -13.24 9.81 4.00
CA ALA A 80 -13.94 8.55 4.28
C ALA A 80 -13.60 7.38 3.35
N MET A 81 -12.93 7.64 2.22
CA MET A 81 -12.42 6.59 1.33
C MET A 81 -11.00 6.12 1.70
N MET A 82 -10.32 6.84 2.58
CA MET A 82 -8.96 6.57 3.10
C MET A 82 -9.00 5.84 4.44
N GLN A 83 -9.78 4.76 4.54
CA GLN A 83 -9.99 4.05 5.82
C GLN A 83 -8.79 3.18 6.20
N ARG A 84 -8.34 2.32 5.28
CA ARG A 84 -7.25 1.35 5.47
C ARG A 84 -6.59 1.00 4.13
N ASN A 85 -5.35 0.51 4.17
CA ASN A 85 -4.58 0.10 3.00
C ASN A 85 -5.25 -1.00 2.19
N ASP A 86 -5.99 -1.90 2.84
CA ASP A 86 -6.67 -3.02 2.19
C ASP A 86 -8.07 -2.66 1.64
N GLN A 87 -8.57 -1.43 1.80
CA GLN A 87 -9.98 -1.08 1.54
C GLN A 87 -10.21 -0.01 0.47
N PHE A 88 -9.17 0.73 0.08
CA PHE A 88 -9.32 1.94 -0.75
C PHE A 88 -9.74 1.65 -2.19
N ILE A 89 -9.38 0.50 -2.77
CA ILE A 89 -9.82 0.13 -4.13
C ILE A 89 -11.33 -0.10 -4.14
N GLN A 90 -11.86 -0.83 -3.16
CA GLN A 90 -13.30 -1.00 -3.01
C GLN A 90 -14.00 0.32 -2.70
N ALA A 91 -13.39 1.18 -1.87
CA ALA A 91 -13.91 2.53 -1.64
C ALA A 91 -14.00 3.34 -2.94
N ALA A 92 -13.02 3.22 -3.84
CA ALA A 92 -13.04 3.87 -5.15
C ALA A 92 -14.12 3.29 -6.09
N ILE A 93 -14.37 1.97 -6.06
CA ILE A 93 -15.46 1.34 -6.82
C ILE A 93 -16.83 1.79 -6.29
N VAL A 94 -17.01 1.81 -4.96
CA VAL A 94 -18.22 2.30 -4.29
C VAL A 94 -18.44 3.78 -4.57
N GLY A 95 -17.37 4.58 -4.57
CA GLY A 95 -17.30 5.99 -5.00
C GLY A 95 -17.46 6.22 -6.49
N ASN A 96 -17.85 5.20 -7.25
CA ASN A 96 -18.14 5.28 -8.68
C ASN A 96 -16.97 5.78 -9.54
N LEU A 97 -15.71 5.60 -9.09
CA LEU A 97 -14.50 6.04 -9.78
C LEU A 97 -13.93 4.99 -10.75
N ILE A 98 -14.11 3.72 -10.42
CA ILE A 98 -13.49 2.60 -11.13
C ILE A 98 -14.57 1.75 -11.83
N ARG A 99 -14.28 1.34 -13.08
CA ARG A 99 -15.13 0.40 -13.85
C ARG A 99 -14.46 -0.97 -14.06
N SER A 100 -13.13 -1.03 -14.02
CA SER A 100 -12.37 -2.29 -14.13
C SER A 100 -11.15 -2.23 -13.21
N VAL A 101 -10.86 -3.35 -12.55
CA VAL A 101 -9.64 -3.55 -11.76
C VAL A 101 -8.86 -4.71 -12.37
N TYR A 102 -7.58 -4.46 -12.65
CA TYR A 102 -6.60 -5.44 -13.09
C TYR A 102 -5.51 -5.54 -12.03
N ILE A 103 -5.62 -6.52 -11.15
CA ILE A 103 -4.64 -6.81 -10.10
C ILE A 103 -3.56 -7.70 -10.70
N ILE A 104 -2.31 -7.27 -10.60
CA ILE A 104 -1.16 -7.97 -11.16
C ILE A 104 -0.25 -8.44 -10.01
N LEU A 105 -0.45 -9.70 -9.61
CA LEU A 105 0.26 -10.32 -8.50
C LEU A 105 1.64 -10.84 -8.96
N PRO A 106 2.69 -10.79 -8.13
CA PRO A 106 3.96 -11.41 -8.46
C PRO A 106 3.86 -12.94 -8.42
N THR A 107 4.77 -13.63 -9.11
CA THR A 107 4.75 -15.10 -9.16
C THR A 107 5.09 -15.78 -7.84
N TRP A 108 5.51 -15.02 -6.82
CA TRP A 108 5.81 -15.57 -5.49
C TRP A 108 4.58 -15.57 -4.57
N THR A 109 3.49 -14.88 -4.91
CA THR A 109 2.22 -14.89 -4.13
C THR A 109 1.17 -15.80 -4.74
N SER A 110 0.97 -15.72 -6.05
CA SER A 110 -0.09 -16.47 -6.74
C SER A 110 0.38 -17.07 -8.07
N ASN A 111 -0.08 -18.29 -8.34
CA ASN A 111 0.08 -18.97 -9.63
C ASN A 111 -1.19 -18.94 -10.48
N GLU A 112 -2.28 -18.41 -9.94
CA GLU A 112 -3.59 -18.43 -10.59
C GLU A 112 -3.82 -17.14 -11.38
N SER A 113 -4.82 -17.17 -12.25
CA SER A 113 -5.29 -15.99 -12.96
C SER A 113 -6.78 -16.16 -13.21
N VAL A 114 -7.56 -15.18 -12.79
CA VAL A 114 -9.02 -15.26 -12.78
C VAL A 114 -9.63 -13.98 -13.30
N ALA A 115 -10.82 -14.07 -13.88
CA ALA A 115 -11.53 -12.94 -14.42
C ALA A 115 -13.04 -13.12 -14.21
N PHE A 116 -13.67 -12.13 -13.58
CA PHE A 116 -15.08 -12.17 -13.24
C PHE A 116 -15.75 -10.83 -13.56
N ASN A 117 -17.05 -10.87 -13.76
CA ASN A 117 -17.87 -9.67 -13.60
C ASN A 117 -18.24 -9.58 -12.12
N ALA A 118 -17.96 -8.44 -11.51
CA ALA A 118 -18.19 -8.21 -10.10
C ALA A 118 -19.22 -7.10 -9.88
N SER A 119 -19.93 -7.17 -8.76
CA SER A 119 -20.77 -6.07 -8.31
C SER A 119 -20.74 -5.93 -6.80
N ILE A 120 -20.90 -4.70 -6.35
CA ILE A 120 -20.98 -4.34 -4.94
C ILE A 120 -22.42 -3.97 -4.63
N GLY A 121 -22.97 -4.50 -3.55
CA GLY A 121 -24.29 -4.13 -3.04
C GLY A 121 -24.27 -3.87 -1.55
N LYS A 122 -25.46 -3.77 -0.97
CA LYS A 122 -25.66 -3.71 0.49
C LYS A 122 -26.35 -4.96 0.97
N THR A 123 -26.04 -5.39 2.18
CA THR A 123 -26.81 -6.42 2.88
C THR A 123 -27.03 -6.01 4.33
N SER A 124 -28.09 -6.51 4.95
CA SER A 124 -28.40 -6.19 6.36
C SER A 124 -27.50 -6.96 7.31
N LYS A 125 -27.01 -6.29 8.34
CA LYS A 125 -26.28 -6.90 9.46
C LYS A 125 -27.30 -7.53 10.41
N ASN A 126 -27.58 -8.84 10.28
CA ASN A 126 -28.47 -9.62 11.17
C ASN A 126 -29.81 -8.95 11.52
N PHE A 127 -30.61 -8.53 10.53
CA PHE A 127 -31.91 -7.88 10.75
C PHE A 127 -31.87 -6.59 11.59
N THR A 128 -30.68 -6.01 11.79
CA THR A 128 -30.56 -4.64 12.30
C THR A 128 -30.73 -3.65 11.15
N ASN A 129 -31.07 -2.41 11.47
CA ASN A 129 -31.13 -1.31 10.49
C ASN A 129 -29.73 -0.92 9.97
N ARG A 130 -28.66 -1.61 10.38
CA ARG A 130 -27.30 -1.38 9.88
C ARG A 130 -27.05 -2.23 8.65
N HIS A 131 -26.35 -1.64 7.69
CA HIS A 131 -25.99 -2.29 6.44
C HIS A 131 -24.48 -2.48 6.39
N GLN A 132 -24.05 -3.48 5.64
CA GLN A 132 -22.65 -3.69 5.27
C GLN A 132 -22.55 -3.96 3.76
N LEU A 133 -21.34 -3.84 3.23
CA LEU A 133 -21.09 -4.14 1.82
C LEU A 133 -21.08 -5.65 1.58
N CYS A 134 -21.56 -6.04 0.41
CA CYS A 134 -21.45 -7.40 -0.10
C CYS A 134 -20.92 -7.36 -1.53
N LEU A 135 -20.11 -8.35 -1.87
CA LEU A 135 -19.49 -8.53 -3.18
C LEU A 135 -20.11 -9.73 -3.86
N CYS A 136 -20.39 -9.62 -5.14
CA CYS A 136 -20.85 -10.73 -5.93
C CYS A 136 -20.08 -10.89 -7.21
N PHE A 137 -19.74 -12.13 -7.52
CA PHE A 137 -18.94 -12.52 -8.67
C PHE A 137 -19.78 -13.40 -9.58
N THR A 138 -19.75 -13.11 -10.86
CA THR A 138 -20.33 -13.93 -11.93
C THR A 138 -19.20 -14.34 -12.86
N ASP A 139 -19.01 -15.66 -13.02
CA ASP A 139 -18.07 -16.21 -13.99
C ASP A 139 -18.50 -15.82 -15.41
N GLN A 140 -17.56 -15.30 -16.20
CA GLN A 140 -17.81 -14.90 -17.58
C GLN A 140 -18.27 -16.08 -18.46
N ASN A 141 -17.93 -17.32 -18.08
CA ASN A 141 -18.30 -18.52 -18.83
C ASN A 141 -19.62 -19.16 -18.35
N SER A 142 -20.16 -18.72 -17.21
CA SER A 142 -21.33 -19.31 -16.56
C SER A 142 -22.29 -18.20 -16.10
N ASN A 143 -23.24 -17.84 -16.97
CA ASN A 143 -24.31 -16.88 -16.66
C ASN A 143 -25.30 -17.35 -15.57
N LYS A 144 -25.05 -18.49 -14.89
CA LYS A 144 -26.02 -19.12 -13.99
C LYS A 144 -25.59 -19.19 -12.52
N ASN A 145 -24.32 -18.99 -12.21
CA ASN A 145 -23.82 -19.13 -10.83
C ASN A 145 -23.19 -17.81 -10.36
N GLU A 146 -24.03 -16.87 -9.95
CA GLU A 146 -23.58 -15.71 -9.17
C GLU A 146 -23.34 -16.14 -7.73
N THR A 147 -22.12 -15.90 -7.24
CA THR A 147 -21.76 -16.15 -5.84
C THR A 147 -21.58 -14.82 -5.14
N CYS A 148 -22.20 -14.65 -3.98
CA CYS A 148 -22.15 -13.44 -3.19
C CYS A 148 -21.56 -13.70 -1.80
N GLN A 149 -20.79 -12.74 -1.31
CA GLN A 149 -20.13 -12.80 0.00
C GLN A 149 -20.15 -11.44 0.70
N THR A 150 -19.99 -11.48 2.02
CA THR A 150 -19.96 -10.31 2.90
C THR A 150 -19.06 -10.62 4.09
N ARG A 151 -18.51 -9.60 4.76
CA ARG A 151 -17.78 -9.79 6.01
C ARG A 151 -18.66 -10.42 7.10
N SER A 152 -18.12 -11.40 7.81
CA SER A 152 -18.72 -12.03 8.99
C SER A 152 -18.82 -11.04 10.14
N LEU A 153 -19.79 -11.25 11.03
CA LEU A 153 -19.97 -10.40 12.20
C LEU A 153 -19.10 -10.81 13.38
N GLY A 154 -18.67 -12.07 13.42
CA GLY A 154 -17.93 -12.66 14.54
C GLY A 154 -16.41 -12.55 14.40
N SER A 155 -15.91 -12.26 13.19
CA SER A 155 -14.49 -12.10 12.90
C SER A 155 -14.37 -11.25 11.64
N GLU A 156 -13.49 -10.24 11.68
CA GLU A 156 -13.30 -9.35 10.53
C GLU A 156 -12.67 -10.06 9.33
N ASP A 157 -11.92 -11.14 9.58
CA ASP A 157 -11.15 -11.88 8.58
C ASP A 157 -11.95 -13.02 7.92
N THR A 158 -13.20 -13.23 8.33
CA THR A 158 -14.04 -14.30 7.76
C THR A 158 -15.09 -13.73 6.81
N GLU A 159 -15.17 -14.32 5.63
CA GLU A 159 -16.23 -14.03 4.67
C GLU A 159 -17.37 -15.05 4.81
N LEU A 160 -18.59 -14.56 4.65
CA LEU A 160 -19.82 -15.35 4.72
C LEU A 160 -20.50 -15.30 3.36
N GLN A 161 -20.71 -16.48 2.76
CA GLN A 161 -21.49 -16.58 1.53
C GLN A 161 -22.95 -16.27 1.81
N ILE A 162 -23.56 -15.42 0.99
CA ILE A 162 -24.97 -15.02 1.08
C ILE A 162 -25.69 -15.30 -0.24
N LEU A 163 -27.03 -15.38 -0.18
CA LEU A 163 -27.84 -15.51 -1.38
C LEU A 163 -27.82 -14.21 -2.19
N PRO A 164 -27.73 -14.24 -3.53
CA PRO A 164 -27.55 -13.02 -4.32
C PRO A 164 -28.62 -11.94 -4.16
N HIS A 165 -29.87 -12.34 -3.93
CA HIS A 165 -30.96 -11.39 -3.70
C HIS A 165 -30.85 -10.62 -2.37
N LEU A 166 -30.00 -11.09 -1.43
CA LEU A 166 -29.71 -10.39 -0.17
C LEU A 166 -28.66 -9.30 -0.34
N CYS A 167 -27.98 -9.24 -1.50
CA CYS A 167 -27.01 -8.21 -1.83
C CYS A 167 -27.66 -7.11 -2.67
N THR A 168 -28.56 -6.34 -2.05
CA THR A 168 -29.40 -5.33 -2.72
C THR A 168 -29.60 -4.08 -1.84
N PRO A 169 -29.63 -2.86 -2.40
CA PRO A 169 -29.46 -2.53 -3.82
C PRO A 169 -28.02 -2.76 -4.30
N ARG A 170 -27.86 -3.03 -5.60
CA ARG A 170 -26.56 -3.02 -6.28
C ARG A 170 -26.11 -1.57 -6.44
N ILE A 171 -24.94 -1.26 -5.90
CA ILE A 171 -24.34 0.08 -5.91
C ILE A 171 -23.53 0.29 -7.18
N SER A 172 -22.66 -0.68 -7.51
CA SER A 172 -21.72 -0.56 -8.63
C SER A 172 -21.45 -1.94 -9.23
N SER A 173 -21.17 -1.97 -10.52
CA SER A 173 -20.70 -3.15 -11.25
C SER A 173 -19.38 -2.81 -11.91
N TYR A 174 -18.44 -3.76 -11.88
CA TYR A 174 -17.10 -3.58 -12.40
C TYR A 174 -16.54 -4.90 -12.93
N ARG A 175 -15.51 -4.81 -13.76
CA ARG A 175 -14.74 -5.97 -14.19
C ARG A 175 -13.61 -6.24 -13.20
N HIS A 176 -13.53 -7.45 -12.69
CA HIS A 176 -12.44 -7.89 -11.79
C HIS A 176 -11.54 -8.85 -12.54
N VAL A 177 -10.24 -8.57 -12.58
CA VAL A 177 -9.25 -9.46 -13.18
C VAL A 177 -8.04 -9.54 -12.27
N GLU A 178 -7.67 -10.75 -11.89
CA GLU A 178 -6.40 -11.02 -11.22
C GLU A 178 -5.51 -11.82 -12.16
N LEU A 179 -4.31 -11.32 -12.41
CA LEU A 179 -3.31 -11.98 -13.21
C LEU A 179 -2.06 -12.13 -12.38
N ASN A 180 -1.48 -13.32 -12.35
CA ASN A 180 -0.07 -13.40 -11.99
C ASN A 180 0.78 -12.69 -13.06
N SER A 181 1.91 -12.15 -12.65
CA SER A 181 2.78 -11.32 -13.50
C SER A 181 3.28 -12.09 -14.72
N TYR A 182 3.45 -13.42 -14.63
CA TYR A 182 3.79 -14.26 -15.77
C TYR A 182 2.69 -14.29 -16.84
N THR A 183 1.42 -14.48 -16.45
CA THR A 183 0.27 -14.44 -17.36
C THR A 183 0.10 -13.04 -17.97
N ALA A 184 0.29 -11.99 -17.17
CA ALA A 184 0.20 -10.60 -17.63
C ALA A 184 1.21 -10.30 -18.76
N VAL A 185 2.50 -10.69 -18.59
CA VAL A 185 3.54 -10.43 -19.59
C VAL A 185 3.38 -11.24 -20.88
N ARG A 186 2.61 -12.33 -20.88
CA ARG A 186 2.33 -13.13 -22.09
C ARG A 186 1.27 -12.50 -23.02
N GLY A 187 0.88 -11.26 -22.74
CA GLY A 187 -0.04 -10.49 -23.58
C GLY A 187 -1.52 -10.66 -23.20
N THR A 188 -1.83 -11.35 -22.10
CA THR A 188 -3.22 -11.43 -21.60
C THR A 188 -3.73 -10.03 -21.21
N LEU A 189 -2.93 -9.26 -20.46
CA LEU A 189 -3.27 -7.88 -20.10
C LEU A 189 -3.45 -7.01 -21.36
N GLN A 190 -2.51 -7.10 -22.32
CA GLN A 190 -2.58 -6.36 -23.58
C GLN A 190 -3.86 -6.65 -24.37
N ARG A 191 -4.28 -7.92 -24.44
CA ARG A 191 -5.52 -8.33 -25.12
C ARG A 191 -6.76 -7.79 -24.40
N MET A 192 -6.71 -7.70 -23.08
CA MET A 192 -7.82 -7.15 -22.28
C MET A 192 -7.93 -5.62 -22.38
N LEU A 193 -6.81 -4.91 -22.48
CA LEU A 193 -6.74 -3.44 -22.59
C LEU A 193 -6.86 -2.93 -24.03
N GLN A 194 -7.77 -3.50 -24.83
CA GLN A 194 -7.89 -3.23 -26.28
C GLN A 194 -7.64 -1.75 -26.68
N LYS A 195 -6.90 -1.54 -27.78
CA LYS A 195 -6.45 -0.21 -28.25
C LYS A 195 -7.55 0.82 -28.54
N GLN A 196 -8.81 0.40 -28.66
CA GLN A 196 -9.93 1.27 -29.02
C GLN A 196 -10.79 1.70 -27.82
N ASP A 197 -10.48 1.25 -26.61
CA ASP A 197 -11.24 1.64 -25.43
C ASP A 197 -10.87 3.08 -25.00
N PRO A 198 -11.82 4.04 -25.05
CA PRO A 198 -11.55 5.43 -24.69
C PRO A 198 -11.42 5.65 -23.18
N ALA A 199 -11.60 4.61 -22.37
CA ALA A 199 -11.58 4.76 -20.92
C ALA A 199 -10.23 5.26 -20.42
N THR A 200 -10.35 6.06 -19.36
CA THR A 200 -9.20 6.58 -18.61
C THR A 200 -8.45 5.45 -17.93
N LEU A 201 -7.12 5.55 -17.83
CA LEU A 201 -6.27 4.54 -17.20
C LEU A 201 -5.54 5.15 -15.99
N ILE A 202 -5.60 4.45 -14.86
CA ILE A 202 -4.82 4.69 -13.65
C ILE A 202 -3.88 3.52 -13.47
N ILE A 203 -2.63 3.80 -13.06
CA ILE A 203 -1.66 2.77 -12.68
C ILE A 203 -1.29 3.01 -11.23
N ASP A 204 -1.36 1.96 -10.43
CA ASP A 204 -0.99 1.94 -9.04
C ASP A 204 0.00 0.81 -8.80
N ILE A 205 1.05 1.08 -8.03
CA ILE A 205 2.17 0.18 -7.80
C ILE A 205 2.49 0.19 -6.31
N ASP A 206 2.44 -0.96 -5.66
CA ASP A 206 3.03 -1.13 -4.34
C ASP A 206 4.45 -1.70 -4.45
N GLU A 207 5.35 -1.22 -3.61
CA GLU A 207 6.71 -1.72 -3.50
C GLU A 207 6.77 -3.16 -3.03
N ASP A 208 5.76 -3.63 -2.30
CA ASP A 208 5.69 -4.99 -1.80
C ASP A 208 5.53 -6.05 -2.91
N PHE A 209 5.16 -5.65 -4.15
CA PHE A 209 5.23 -6.51 -5.35
C PHE A 209 6.62 -7.15 -5.49
N PHE A 210 7.66 -6.43 -5.04
CA PHE A 210 9.04 -6.89 -5.06
C PHE A 210 9.39 -7.84 -3.92
N GLY A 211 8.66 -7.76 -2.81
CA GLY A 211 8.72 -8.71 -1.72
C GLY A 211 8.31 -8.12 -0.39
N VAL A 212 8.02 -9.03 0.54
CA VAL A 212 7.50 -8.73 1.87
C VAL A 212 8.44 -9.18 2.98
N GLN A 213 8.60 -8.37 4.03
CA GLN A 213 9.41 -8.70 5.22
C GLN A 213 8.63 -8.44 6.50
N LEU A 214 8.72 -9.33 7.49
CA LEU A 214 8.24 -9.04 8.85
C LEU A 214 9.23 -8.06 9.53
N PRO A 215 8.85 -6.80 9.85
CA PRO A 215 9.78 -5.85 10.46
C PRO A 215 10.31 -6.33 11.83
N ALA A 216 9.45 -7.01 12.59
CA ALA A 216 9.81 -7.59 13.87
C ALA A 216 10.75 -8.81 13.79
N SER A 217 11.04 -9.34 12.59
CA SER A 217 11.81 -10.59 12.41
C SER A 217 13.18 -10.52 13.10
N SER A 218 13.85 -9.37 13.00
CA SER A 218 15.15 -9.16 13.66
C SER A 218 15.05 -9.11 15.18
N LEU A 219 13.93 -8.64 15.74
CA LEU A 219 13.69 -8.60 17.19
C LEU A 219 13.39 -9.99 17.73
N LEU A 220 12.53 -10.74 17.04
CA LEU A 220 12.18 -12.12 17.39
C LEU A 220 13.40 -13.05 17.37
N GLN A 221 14.29 -12.88 16.39
CA GLN A 221 15.57 -13.62 16.33
C GLN A 221 16.54 -13.28 17.48
N ASN A 222 16.26 -12.23 18.25
CA ASN A 222 17.04 -11.80 19.42
C ASN A 222 16.29 -12.02 20.73
N ASP A 223 15.39 -13.00 20.77
CA ASP A 223 14.63 -13.43 21.96
C ASP A 223 13.70 -12.34 22.51
N CYS A 224 13.18 -11.45 21.65
CA CYS A 224 12.11 -10.52 22.02
C CYS A 224 10.77 -11.11 21.59
N ASP A 225 9.91 -11.47 22.55
CA ASP A 225 8.59 -12.03 22.23
C ASP A 225 7.65 -10.94 21.70
N LEU A 226 6.66 -11.31 20.87
CA LEU A 226 5.72 -10.32 20.31
C LEU A 226 4.95 -9.57 21.41
N ILE A 227 4.58 -10.26 22.48
CA ILE A 227 3.89 -9.65 23.64
C ILE A 227 4.74 -8.49 24.18
N ASP A 228 6.04 -8.72 24.33
CA ASP A 228 6.99 -7.73 24.82
C ASP A 228 7.06 -6.50 23.91
N LEU A 229 7.11 -6.74 22.60
CA LEU A 229 7.14 -5.68 21.61
C LEU A 229 5.85 -4.85 21.65
N PHE A 230 4.70 -5.48 21.85
CA PHE A 230 3.44 -4.77 22.04
C PHE A 230 3.40 -3.97 23.33
N GLU A 231 3.93 -4.48 24.43
CA GLU A 231 4.02 -3.74 25.70
C GLU A 231 4.92 -2.50 25.57
N ILE A 232 6.06 -2.63 24.89
CA ILE A 232 6.94 -1.51 24.56
C ILE A 232 6.20 -0.49 23.68
N SER A 233 5.52 -0.95 22.63
CA SER A 233 4.74 -0.08 21.75
C SER A 233 3.62 0.66 22.49
N ASN A 234 2.89 -0.03 23.36
CA ASN A 234 1.84 0.56 24.19
C ASN A 234 2.37 1.59 25.20
N THR A 235 3.60 1.39 25.68
CA THR A 235 4.28 2.39 26.51
C THR A 235 4.53 3.66 25.70
N PHE A 236 4.96 3.56 24.44
CA PHE A 236 5.13 4.73 23.56
C PHE A 236 3.80 5.44 23.27
N HIS A 237 2.69 4.73 23.12
CA HIS A 237 1.36 5.34 22.99
C HIS A 237 1.01 6.26 24.16
N SER A 238 1.52 5.97 25.36
CA SER A 238 1.26 6.75 26.57
C SER A 238 2.22 7.93 26.73
N ILE A 239 3.38 7.89 26.06
CA ILE A 239 4.42 8.93 26.14
C ILE A 239 4.22 9.98 25.06
N PHE A 240 3.91 9.56 23.83
CA PHE A 240 3.80 10.45 22.68
C PHE A 240 2.35 10.87 22.42
N CYS A 241 2.18 12.15 22.10
CA CYS A 241 0.89 12.75 21.76
C CYS A 241 0.98 13.43 20.38
N PRO A 242 1.12 12.66 19.29
CA PRO A 242 1.26 13.23 17.94
C PRO A 242 0.02 14.05 17.54
N PRO A 243 0.17 15.26 16.95
CA PRO A 243 -0.95 15.98 16.38
C PRO A 243 -1.55 15.27 15.16
N VAL A 244 -2.82 15.56 14.86
CA VAL A 244 -3.57 15.03 13.70
C VAL A 244 -2.93 15.40 12.36
N SER A 245 -2.16 16.49 12.32
CA SER A 245 -1.48 16.96 11.10
C SER A 245 0.01 16.61 11.08
N MET A 246 0.47 15.64 11.89
CA MET A 246 1.88 15.24 11.92
C MET A 246 2.36 14.80 10.54
N THR A 247 3.43 15.44 10.09
CA THR A 247 4.15 15.11 8.85
C THR A 247 5.18 14.00 9.09
N GLY A 248 5.66 13.38 8.01
CA GLY A 248 6.75 12.39 8.05
C GLY A 248 8.08 12.99 8.51
N ALA A 249 8.28 14.30 8.35
CA ALA A 249 9.46 15.00 8.88
C ALA A 249 9.43 15.07 10.41
N GLU A 250 8.28 15.41 11.00
CA GLU A 250 8.09 15.42 12.46
C GLU A 250 8.16 14.00 13.04
N GLU A 251 7.58 13.01 12.34
CA GLU A 251 7.71 11.60 12.68
C GLU A 251 9.19 11.16 12.72
N LEU A 252 9.98 11.56 11.72
CA LEU A 252 11.42 11.28 11.65
C LEU A 252 12.22 11.94 12.76
N GLU A 253 11.87 13.16 13.18
CA GLU A 253 12.52 13.81 14.33
C GLU A 253 12.31 13.03 15.62
N ILE A 254 11.09 12.51 15.84
CA ILE A 254 10.75 11.69 17.00
C ILE A 254 11.51 10.36 16.98
N ASP A 255 11.58 9.69 15.82
CA ASP A 255 12.36 8.46 15.65
C ASP A 255 13.87 8.70 15.83
N SER A 256 14.39 9.84 15.36
CA SER A 256 15.79 10.23 15.59
C SER A 256 16.10 10.45 17.07
N TRP A 257 15.20 11.10 17.81
CA TRP A 257 15.31 11.22 19.27
C TRP A 257 15.34 9.86 19.95
N PHE A 258 14.47 8.94 19.54
CA PHE A 258 14.39 7.59 20.09
C PHE A 258 15.71 6.83 19.87
N GLN A 259 16.23 6.88 18.64
CA GLN A 259 17.50 6.27 18.27
C GLN A 259 18.67 6.78 19.14
N GLN A 260 18.75 8.11 19.34
CA GLN A 260 19.78 8.74 20.16
C GLN A 260 19.65 8.36 21.64
N THR A 261 18.41 8.21 22.12
CA THR A 261 18.10 7.80 23.49
C THR A 261 18.56 6.36 23.74
N ILE A 262 18.20 5.42 22.85
CA ILE A 262 18.67 4.02 22.94
C ILE A 262 20.20 3.95 22.93
N LYS A 263 20.85 4.72 22.04
CA LYS A 263 22.32 4.79 21.98
C LYS A 263 22.93 5.32 23.28
N SER A 264 22.35 6.36 23.86
CA SER A 264 22.83 6.97 25.10
C SER A 264 22.70 6.01 26.29
N PHE A 265 21.58 5.31 26.42
CA PHE A 265 21.40 4.27 27.44
C PHE A 265 22.35 3.10 27.26
N ALA A 266 22.62 2.67 26.01
CA ALA A 266 23.62 1.65 25.73
C ALA A 266 25.02 2.08 26.16
N MET A 267 25.42 3.33 25.86
CA MET A 267 26.71 3.89 26.27
C MET A 267 26.83 4.06 27.79
N ALA A 268 25.73 4.36 28.48
CA ALA A 268 25.69 4.48 29.93
C ALA A 268 25.69 3.12 30.67
N GLY A 269 25.66 1.99 29.95
CA GLY A 269 25.63 0.66 30.55
C GLY A 269 24.28 0.26 31.15
N CYS A 270 23.21 1.00 30.83
CA CYS A 270 21.84 0.73 31.31
C CYS A 270 21.29 -0.62 30.83
N PHE A 271 21.94 -1.24 29.84
CA PHE A 271 21.57 -2.54 29.28
C PHE A 271 22.67 -3.59 29.48
N SER A 272 23.48 -3.43 30.53
CA SER A 272 24.45 -4.47 30.90
C SER A 272 23.70 -5.76 31.30
N PRO A 273 24.26 -6.96 31.04
CA PRO A 273 23.60 -8.22 31.39
C PRO A 273 23.10 -8.27 32.83
N THR A 274 23.86 -7.69 33.77
CA THR A 274 23.50 -7.60 35.19
C THR A 274 22.24 -6.75 35.42
N VAL A 275 22.17 -5.55 34.83
CA VAL A 275 20.99 -4.68 34.95
C VAL A 275 19.78 -5.32 34.27
N CYS A 276 19.99 -5.99 33.14
CA CYS A 276 18.94 -6.69 32.42
C CYS A 276 18.39 -7.89 33.21
N LEU A 277 19.27 -8.64 33.90
CA LEU A 277 18.87 -9.71 34.81
C LEU A 277 18.07 -9.17 36.00
N ASP A 278 18.51 -8.05 36.61
CA ASP A 278 17.77 -7.43 37.71
C ASP A 278 16.39 -6.93 37.27
N MET A 279 16.28 -6.34 36.07
CA MET A 279 14.99 -5.99 35.47
C MET A 279 14.13 -7.24 35.23
N TYR A 280 14.70 -8.32 34.71
CA TYR A 280 13.98 -9.56 34.46
C TYR A 280 13.38 -10.17 35.73
N TYR A 281 14.09 -10.12 36.86
CA TYR A 281 13.63 -10.70 38.12
C TYR A 281 12.72 -9.77 38.94
N ASN A 282 12.87 -8.45 38.81
CA ASN A 282 12.19 -7.48 39.69
C ASN A 282 11.22 -6.54 38.97
N SER A 283 11.15 -6.58 37.65
CA SER A 283 10.20 -5.80 36.85
C SER A 283 9.39 -6.71 35.94
N SER A 284 8.19 -6.26 35.57
CA SER A 284 7.40 -6.87 34.51
C SER A 284 7.91 -6.50 33.11
N LEU A 285 9.10 -5.92 32.97
CA LEU A 285 9.63 -5.51 31.67
C LEU A 285 10.42 -6.64 31.01
N PRO A 286 10.29 -6.84 29.69
CA PRO A 286 10.61 -8.13 29.11
C PRO A 286 12.03 -8.30 28.57
N ILE A 287 12.32 -9.51 28.08
CA ILE A 287 13.62 -10.13 27.76
C ILE A 287 14.45 -9.39 26.68
N CYS A 288 13.92 -8.34 26.06
CA CYS A 288 14.49 -7.62 24.91
C CYS A 288 15.68 -6.69 25.23
N CYS A 289 16.56 -7.10 26.15
CA CYS A 289 17.54 -6.23 26.80
C CYS A 289 19.01 -6.57 26.46
N ARG A 290 19.26 -7.40 25.43
CA ARG A 290 20.61 -7.75 24.95
C ARG A 290 21.12 -6.72 23.93
N ASN A 291 22.45 -6.53 23.82
CA ASN A 291 23.07 -5.60 22.85
C ASN A 291 22.57 -5.76 21.40
N LYS A 292 22.35 -7.01 20.95
CA LYS A 292 21.82 -7.27 19.61
C LYS A 292 20.34 -6.87 19.48
N ALA A 293 19.55 -7.07 20.53
CA ALA A 293 18.16 -6.63 20.61
C ALA A 293 18.07 -5.10 20.57
N LEU A 294 18.94 -4.37 21.28
CA LEU A 294 18.99 -2.90 21.21
C LEU A 294 19.28 -2.37 19.81
N LYS A 295 20.22 -3.02 19.11
CA LYS A 295 20.50 -2.68 17.71
C LYS A 295 19.27 -2.95 16.84
N ALA A 296 18.59 -4.09 17.03
CA ALA A 296 17.37 -4.43 16.31
C ALA A 296 16.21 -3.46 16.62
N ILE A 297 16.04 -3.04 17.88
CA ILE A 297 15.07 -2.01 18.30
C ILE A 297 15.37 -0.70 17.60
N SER A 298 16.64 -0.27 17.60
CA SER A 298 17.08 0.95 16.93
C SER A 298 16.89 0.90 15.41
N GLU A 299 17.12 -0.25 14.77
CA GLU A 299 16.87 -0.44 13.32
C GLU A 299 15.37 -0.42 13.03
N THR A 300 14.57 -1.07 13.88
CA THR A 300 13.10 -1.11 13.80
C THR A 300 12.50 0.27 13.92
N GLY A 301 13.02 1.10 14.84
CA GLY A 301 12.56 2.47 15.07
C GLY A 301 11.17 2.55 15.67
N ILE A 302 10.71 3.79 15.84
CA ILE A 302 9.33 4.13 16.15
C ILE A 302 8.72 4.91 15.00
N CYS A 303 7.43 4.73 14.77
CA CYS A 303 6.68 5.42 13.71
C CYS A 303 5.23 5.59 14.14
N LEU A 304 4.48 6.36 13.37
CA LEU A 304 3.03 6.34 13.47
C LEU A 304 2.50 4.90 13.21
N GLU A 305 1.38 4.51 13.81
CA GLU A 305 0.73 3.23 13.45
C GLU A 305 0.04 3.28 12.07
N ALA A 306 -0.40 4.48 11.68
CA ALA A 306 -0.95 4.80 10.37
C ALA A 306 -0.71 6.29 10.08
N ALA A 307 -0.73 6.69 8.82
CA ALA A 307 -0.59 8.10 8.47
C ALA A 307 -1.62 8.99 9.15
N SER A 308 -1.24 10.24 9.43
CA SER A 308 -2.09 11.18 10.16
C SER A 308 -3.39 11.55 9.42
N ARG A 309 -3.43 11.33 8.09
CA ARG A 309 -4.61 11.56 7.24
C ARG A 309 -5.53 10.35 7.07
N THR A 310 -5.18 9.19 7.66
CA THR A 310 -6.06 8.02 7.67
C THR A 310 -7.38 8.36 8.37
N PHE A 311 -8.50 7.94 7.78
CA PHE A 311 -9.83 8.31 8.22
C PHE A 311 -10.12 7.86 9.64
N GLN A 312 -10.57 8.78 10.49
CA GLN A 312 -10.98 8.51 11.88
C GLN A 312 -9.92 7.83 12.75
N THR A 313 -8.67 7.79 12.30
CA THR A 313 -7.57 7.26 13.10
C THR A 313 -7.04 8.34 14.03
N LYS A 314 -6.92 8.01 15.31
CA LYS A 314 -6.14 8.83 16.25
C LYS A 314 -4.67 8.48 16.04
N PRO A 315 -3.81 9.43 15.64
CA PRO A 315 -2.41 9.14 15.46
C PRO A 315 -1.80 8.64 16.77
N LYS A 316 -1.00 7.58 16.66
CA LYS A 316 -0.29 6.94 17.76
C LYS A 316 1.10 6.61 17.29
N ILE A 317 2.09 6.78 18.16
CA ILE A 317 3.48 6.42 17.88
C ILE A 317 3.84 5.19 18.69
N GLY A 318 4.25 4.14 17.98
CA GLY A 318 4.64 2.86 18.54
C GLY A 318 5.95 2.36 17.94
N LEU A 319 6.36 1.14 18.30
CA LEU A 319 7.40 0.46 17.56
C LEU A 319 6.92 0.27 16.11
N CYS A 320 7.81 0.50 15.14
CA CYS A 320 7.44 0.40 13.73
C CYS A 320 7.39 -1.07 13.27
N LEU A 321 6.46 -1.84 13.83
CA LEU A 321 6.34 -3.28 13.64
C LEU A 321 5.54 -3.66 12.39
N GLY A 322 4.69 -2.74 11.91
CA GLY A 322 3.78 -2.99 10.80
C GLY A 322 2.60 -3.89 11.16
N HIS A 323 1.80 -4.24 10.15
CA HIS A 323 0.62 -5.10 10.23
C HIS A 323 0.92 -6.55 9.84
N ASN A 324 2.05 -6.81 9.17
CA ASN A 324 2.46 -8.15 8.78
C ASN A 324 3.03 -8.95 9.97
N LEU A 325 2.22 -9.26 10.98
CA LEU A 325 2.62 -10.02 12.18
C LEU A 325 2.09 -11.46 12.15
N PRO A 326 2.80 -12.43 12.78
CA PRO A 326 2.30 -13.80 12.91
C PRO A 326 0.91 -13.85 13.54
N GLY A 327 -0.05 -14.46 12.84
CA GLY A 327 -1.44 -14.56 13.27
C GLY A 327 -2.32 -13.34 12.99
N ALA A 328 -1.73 -12.23 12.51
CA ALA A 328 -2.45 -11.04 12.03
C ALA A 328 -2.48 -10.95 10.49
N SER A 329 -1.50 -11.56 9.82
CA SER A 329 -1.38 -11.57 8.36
C SER A 329 -1.18 -12.99 7.84
N VAL A 330 -1.80 -13.29 6.68
CA VAL A 330 -1.67 -14.57 5.96
C VAL A 330 -0.48 -14.53 4.99
N VAL A 331 0.22 -13.39 4.90
CA VAL A 331 1.20 -13.13 3.84
C VAL A 331 2.53 -13.83 4.14
N PRO A 332 3.00 -14.72 3.24
CA PRO A 332 4.30 -15.35 3.40
C PRO A 332 5.42 -14.34 3.19
N GLU A 333 6.39 -14.33 4.10
CA GLU A 333 7.59 -13.52 3.95
C GLU A 333 8.37 -13.90 2.68
N PHE A 334 8.73 -12.91 1.88
CA PHE A 334 9.56 -13.06 0.69
C PHE A 334 10.59 -11.93 0.62
N VAL A 335 11.80 -12.20 1.13
CA VAL A 335 12.92 -11.26 1.02
C VAL A 335 13.64 -11.48 -0.31
N PRO A 336 13.57 -10.55 -1.29
CA PRO A 336 14.08 -10.78 -2.62
C PRO A 336 15.61 -10.67 -2.66
N SER A 337 16.25 -11.51 -3.46
CA SER A 337 17.64 -11.25 -3.87
C SER A 337 17.70 -10.12 -4.91
N TYR A 338 18.89 -9.56 -5.16
CA TYR A 338 19.10 -8.62 -6.26
C TYR A 338 18.62 -9.18 -7.62
N LYS A 339 18.87 -10.47 -7.86
CA LYS A 339 18.41 -11.17 -9.07
C LYS A 339 16.87 -11.19 -9.16
N ASN A 340 16.19 -11.36 -8.03
CA ASN A 340 14.73 -11.33 -7.97
C ASN A 340 14.20 -9.93 -8.29
N ILE A 341 14.76 -8.87 -7.68
CA ILE A 341 14.38 -7.47 -7.96
C ILE A 341 14.50 -7.15 -9.45
N VAL A 342 15.66 -7.48 -10.05
CA VAL A 342 15.87 -7.26 -11.50
C VAL A 342 14.89 -8.06 -12.35
N GLY A 343 14.58 -9.29 -11.95
CA GLY A 343 13.58 -10.14 -12.62
C GLY A 343 12.18 -9.52 -12.58
N LEU A 344 11.73 -9.09 -11.40
CA LEU A 344 10.44 -8.46 -11.18
C LEU A 344 10.33 -7.11 -11.91
N ALA A 345 11.39 -6.29 -11.91
CA ALA A 345 11.43 -5.03 -12.66
C ALA A 345 11.33 -5.25 -14.18
N ARG A 346 11.93 -6.33 -14.71
CA ARG A 346 11.77 -6.71 -16.13
C ARG A 346 10.34 -7.15 -16.45
N ASN A 347 9.70 -7.89 -15.56
CA ASN A 347 8.30 -8.27 -15.70
C ASN A 347 7.41 -7.03 -15.67
N MET A 348 7.60 -6.15 -14.70
CA MET A 348 6.90 -4.86 -14.59
C MET A 348 7.08 -4.01 -15.85
N THR A 349 8.29 -3.93 -16.41
CA THR A 349 8.53 -3.24 -17.70
C THR A 349 7.64 -3.80 -18.82
N ARG A 350 7.52 -5.13 -18.90
CA ARG A 350 6.69 -5.79 -19.93
C ARG A 350 5.19 -5.60 -19.68
N ILE A 351 4.76 -5.66 -18.42
CA ILE A 351 3.39 -5.36 -17.99
C ILE A 351 3.02 -3.93 -18.41
N LEU A 352 3.83 -2.95 -18.03
CA LEU A 352 3.57 -1.54 -18.34
C LEU A 352 3.69 -1.24 -19.84
N ASN A 353 4.56 -1.93 -20.58
CA ASN A 353 4.56 -1.83 -22.04
C ASN A 353 3.24 -2.29 -22.67
N ALA A 354 2.51 -3.23 -22.05
CA ALA A 354 1.20 -3.65 -22.52
C ALA A 354 0.15 -2.53 -22.39
N THR A 355 0.38 -1.53 -21.54
CA THR A 355 -0.54 -0.43 -21.28
C THR A 355 -0.31 0.77 -22.20
N LEU A 356 0.81 0.82 -22.93
CA LEU A 356 1.20 1.96 -23.79
C LEU A 356 0.14 2.41 -24.81
N ALA A 357 -0.78 1.54 -25.18
CA ALA A 357 -1.93 1.88 -26.00
C ALA A 357 -2.81 2.99 -25.38
N ARG A 358 -2.82 3.08 -24.05
CA ARG A 358 -3.62 4.01 -23.25
C ARG A 358 -2.68 4.64 -22.23
N ARG A 359 -2.20 5.85 -22.53
CA ARG A 359 -1.32 6.58 -21.60
C ARG A 359 -2.09 6.81 -20.28
N PRO A 360 -1.52 6.44 -19.11
CA PRO A 360 -2.19 6.66 -17.84
C PRO A 360 -2.33 8.16 -17.56
N ILE A 361 -3.40 8.54 -16.88
CA ILE A 361 -3.60 9.94 -16.46
C ILE A 361 -2.87 10.28 -15.15
N VAL A 362 -2.55 9.26 -14.36
CA VAL A 362 -1.79 9.34 -13.11
C VAL A 362 -1.14 7.99 -12.82
N ILE A 363 0.02 8.03 -12.19
CA ILE A 363 0.68 6.86 -11.63
C ILE A 363 0.87 7.11 -10.13
N THR A 364 0.56 6.12 -9.31
CA THR A 364 0.79 6.17 -7.87
C THR A 364 1.72 5.03 -7.45
N ILE A 365 2.54 5.30 -6.43
CA ILE A 365 3.45 4.33 -5.81
C ILE A 365 3.21 4.36 -4.31
N ALA A 366 2.94 3.21 -3.69
CA ALA A 366 2.89 3.04 -2.25
C ALA A 366 4.17 2.38 -1.75
N ARG A 367 4.78 2.93 -0.70
CA ARG A 367 6.02 2.42 -0.11
C ARG A 367 5.81 1.33 0.91
N SER A 368 4.69 1.36 1.65
CA SER A 368 4.31 0.33 2.60
C SER A 368 5.45 -0.01 3.60
N SER A 369 6.17 1.04 4.05
CA SER A 369 7.24 0.89 5.04
C SER A 369 6.69 0.94 6.45
N ARG A 370 5.72 1.81 6.72
CA ARG A 370 5.07 1.95 8.02
C ARG A 370 4.30 0.68 8.41
N ASP A 371 3.45 0.18 7.52
CA ASP A 371 2.69 -1.07 7.70
C ASP A 371 3.55 -2.34 7.55
N GLY A 372 4.81 -2.20 7.16
CA GLY A 372 5.78 -3.28 7.20
C GLY A 372 5.61 -4.31 6.10
N TYR A 373 4.96 -3.98 4.99
CA TYR A 373 4.95 -4.87 3.84
C TYR A 373 6.22 -4.78 3.02
N VAL A 374 6.84 -3.63 2.78
CA VAL A 374 8.09 -3.59 2.01
C VAL A 374 9.30 -4.15 2.78
N VAL A 375 10.23 -4.78 2.07
CA VAL A 375 11.55 -5.11 2.60
C VAL A 375 12.37 -3.83 2.81
N ARG A 376 12.23 -3.19 3.97
CA ARG A 376 12.83 -1.88 4.33
C ARG A 376 14.31 -1.76 3.95
N LYS A 377 15.11 -2.81 4.13
CA LYS A 377 16.56 -2.81 3.79
C LYS A 377 16.84 -2.71 2.28
N LEU A 378 15.89 -3.12 1.45
CA LEU A 378 15.98 -3.11 -0.01
C LEU A 378 15.10 -2.01 -0.64
N GLN A 379 14.30 -1.31 0.17
CA GLN A 379 13.36 -0.30 -0.27
C GLN A 379 13.98 0.74 -1.23
N PRO A 380 15.14 1.39 -0.95
CA PRO A 380 15.70 2.37 -1.89
C PRO A 380 16.06 1.78 -3.25
N MET A 381 16.43 0.49 -3.28
CA MET A 381 16.72 -0.23 -4.52
C MET A 381 15.45 -0.60 -5.28
N ILE A 382 14.38 -0.98 -4.56
CA ILE A 382 13.06 -1.27 -5.13
C ILE A 382 12.47 -0.01 -5.75
N GLU A 383 12.41 1.10 -5.00
CA GLU A 383 11.91 2.38 -5.50
C GLU A 383 12.71 2.83 -6.74
N LEU A 384 14.05 2.74 -6.68
CA LEU A 384 14.90 3.07 -7.82
C LEU A 384 14.57 2.20 -9.05
N ALA A 385 14.35 0.91 -8.86
CA ALA A 385 13.97 0.01 -9.95
C ALA A 385 12.62 0.43 -10.57
N ILE A 386 11.61 0.73 -9.75
CA ILE A 386 10.29 1.21 -10.22
C ILE A 386 10.46 2.52 -11.01
N LYS A 387 11.18 3.50 -10.45
CA LYS A 387 11.45 4.78 -11.13
C LYS A 387 12.13 4.57 -12.47
N MET A 388 13.15 3.71 -12.55
CA MET A 388 13.84 3.39 -13.80
C MET A 388 12.90 2.77 -14.84
N VAL A 389 12.00 1.87 -14.42
CA VAL A 389 11.00 1.29 -15.31
C VAL A 389 10.05 2.37 -15.82
N LEU A 390 9.48 3.20 -14.94
CA LEU A 390 8.54 4.25 -15.30
C LEU A 390 9.16 5.29 -16.24
N LYS A 391 10.38 5.76 -15.94
CA LYS A 391 11.15 6.65 -16.82
C LYS A 391 11.35 6.06 -18.20
N ARG A 392 11.67 4.76 -18.28
CA ARG A 392 11.87 4.06 -19.56
C ARG A 392 10.58 3.87 -20.36
N VAL A 393 9.50 3.44 -19.71
CA VAL A 393 8.23 3.10 -20.39
C VAL A 393 7.49 4.36 -20.82
N PHE A 394 7.39 5.36 -19.93
CA PHE A 394 6.57 6.55 -20.16
C PHE A 394 7.37 7.81 -20.48
N ASN A 395 8.69 7.68 -20.69
CA ASN A 395 9.61 8.78 -20.98
C ASN A 395 9.57 9.90 -19.93
N LEU A 396 9.59 9.51 -18.64
CA LEU A 396 9.52 10.43 -17.52
C LEU A 396 10.90 10.95 -17.11
N THR A 397 10.91 12.09 -16.41
CA THR A 397 12.09 12.69 -15.77
C THR A 397 11.89 12.76 -14.26
N ASP A 398 12.89 13.16 -13.49
CA ASP A 398 12.75 13.33 -12.04
C ASP A 398 11.71 14.38 -11.65
N ALA A 399 11.43 15.36 -12.51
CA ALA A 399 10.39 16.37 -12.27
C ALA A 399 8.96 15.81 -12.25
N ASN A 400 8.76 14.59 -12.76
CA ASN A 400 7.46 13.91 -12.75
C ASN A 400 7.15 13.20 -11.43
N PHE A 401 8.13 13.05 -10.52
CA PHE A 401 7.99 12.29 -9.28
C PHE A 401 7.78 13.22 -8.09
N HIS A 402 6.62 13.08 -7.45
CA HIS A 402 6.20 13.88 -6.30
C HIS A 402 6.16 13.00 -5.07
N TYR A 403 6.95 13.35 -4.06
CA TYR A 403 6.99 12.64 -2.78
C TYR A 403 6.05 13.30 -1.80
N SER A 404 5.30 12.49 -1.08
CA SER A 404 4.47 12.92 0.03
C SER A 404 5.27 13.57 1.16
N ASP A 405 4.61 14.46 1.89
CA ASP A 405 5.13 14.99 3.15
C ASP A 405 4.91 14.01 4.32
N TYR A 406 4.20 12.89 4.11
CA TYR A 406 3.85 11.89 5.12
C TYR A 406 4.69 10.59 5.04
N LEU A 407 5.82 10.62 4.33
CA LEU A 407 6.69 9.46 4.15
C LEU A 407 7.42 9.06 5.42
N ALA A 408 7.29 7.79 5.80
CA ALA A 408 8.02 7.22 6.92
C ALA A 408 9.51 7.16 6.56
N GLY A 409 10.35 7.86 7.33
CA GLY A 409 11.78 8.00 7.02
C GLY A 409 12.09 9.00 5.90
N GLY A 410 11.11 9.80 5.45
CA GLY A 410 11.29 10.86 4.47
C GLY A 410 11.63 10.36 3.05
N LYS A 411 12.01 11.28 2.16
CA LYS A 411 12.25 10.97 0.72
C LYS A 411 13.35 9.94 0.49
N ILE A 412 14.31 9.81 1.41
CA ILE A 412 15.43 8.88 1.31
C ILE A 412 15.06 7.43 1.66
N GLY A 413 13.90 7.22 2.30
CA GLY A 413 13.39 5.89 2.68
C GLY A 413 13.84 5.41 4.05
N TRP A 414 13.19 4.36 4.55
CA TRP A 414 13.30 3.94 5.95
C TRP A 414 14.72 3.54 6.36
N VAL A 415 15.42 2.75 5.54
CA VAL A 415 16.78 2.26 5.90
C VAL A 415 17.81 3.38 5.99
N ASP A 416 17.65 4.43 5.20
CA ASP A 416 18.61 5.52 5.09
C ASP A 416 18.20 6.77 5.87
N ARG A 417 17.08 6.70 6.63
CA ARG A 417 16.44 7.84 7.33
C ARG A 417 17.35 8.63 8.29
N TYR A 418 18.48 8.06 8.71
CA TYR A 418 19.46 8.72 9.58
C TYR A 418 20.72 9.21 8.85
N ARG A 419 20.85 9.04 7.53
CA ARG A 419 22.05 9.46 6.79
C ARG A 419 22.22 10.98 6.73
N GLU A 420 21.12 11.74 6.71
CA GLU A 420 21.15 13.21 6.57
C GLU A 420 21.35 13.96 7.89
N THR A 421 21.16 13.31 9.05
CA THR A 421 21.37 13.93 10.37
C THR A 421 22.83 14.00 10.80
N ILE A 422 23.77 13.46 10.00
CA ILE A 422 25.20 13.71 10.16
C ILE A 422 25.58 14.93 9.31
N LYS A 423 25.16 16.13 9.75
CA LYS A 423 25.89 17.35 9.39
C LYS A 423 27.15 17.36 10.26
N ILE A 424 28.30 17.02 9.66
CA ILE A 424 29.62 17.17 10.28
C ILE A 424 29.86 18.65 10.59
#